data_AF-A0A2W6YVI7-F1
#
_entry.id   AF-A0A2W6YVI7-F1
#
_cell.length_a   1.000
_cell.length_b   1.000
_cell.length_c   1.000
_cell.angle_alpha   90.00
_cell.angle_beta   90.00
_cell.angle_gamma   90.00
#
_symmetry.space_group_name_H-M   'P 1'
#
loop_
_entity.id
_entity.type
_entity.pdbx_description
1 polymer ?
#
loop_
_entity_poly.entity_id
_entity_poly.type
_entity_poly.pdbx_seq_one_letter_code
_entity_poly.pdbx_strand_id
1 'polypeptide(L)'
;MGEIVSTPAFGLARRSAPAAMAAAAPPRLTLPQRVVLGFLHAGALFRGPGGSWRSRAFPQERVLDGTVRALERQGLAQLREIVGRHDQRRCCAVITGAGMAAYRGGRLEARRPPPLAIEGVLDEVEQLEAEFGARESRIDRALAALEAEMRETAAAQARVEARLRTIETKAARLDHERQTLAAGRADLRAVATQACERLGTELGRAGR
;
A
#
# COMPACT_ATOMS: atom_id res chain seq x y z
N MET A 1 29.83 -70.79 -27.04
CA MET A 1 28.58 -71.53 -27.31
C MET A 1 27.45 -70.58 -26.95
N GLY A 2 26.98 -69.78 -27.90
CA GLY A 2 25.80 -70.06 -28.72
C GLY A 2 24.68 -69.16 -28.15
N GLU A 3 23.98 -68.30 -28.88
CA GLU A 3 23.60 -68.33 -30.29
C GLU A 3 23.54 -66.91 -30.88
N ILE A 4 23.87 -66.83 -32.16
CA ILE A 4 23.63 -65.71 -33.08
C ILE A 4 22.31 -66.01 -33.78
N VAL A 5 21.34 -65.09 -33.73
CA VAL A 5 20.15 -65.09 -34.60
C VAL A 5 19.92 -63.64 -35.04
N SER A 6 20.48 -63.21 -36.18
CA SER A 6 19.89 -63.26 -37.52
C SER A 6 18.74 -62.27 -37.74
N THR A 7 19.09 -61.09 -38.29
CA THR A 7 18.23 -60.21 -39.11
C THR A 7 17.84 -60.95 -40.42
N PRO A 8 16.68 -60.69 -41.07
CA PRO A 8 16.44 -59.48 -41.88
C PRO A 8 14.99 -58.94 -41.67
N ALA A 9 14.57 -57.73 -42.09
CA ALA A 9 14.36 -57.36 -43.48
C ALA A 9 14.03 -55.87 -43.62
N PHE A 10 14.53 -55.31 -44.71
CA PHE A 10 14.16 -54.02 -45.31
C PHE A 10 12.64 -53.91 -45.53
N GLY A 11 12.01 -52.95 -44.88
CA GLY A 11 10.67 -52.46 -45.20
C GLY A 11 10.76 -51.15 -46.00
N LEU A 12 10.63 -51.26 -47.32
CA LEU A 12 10.48 -50.13 -48.23
C LEU A 12 9.19 -49.33 -47.94
N ALA A 13 9.37 -48.01 -47.82
CA ALA A 13 8.49 -46.95 -48.29
C ALA A 13 6.95 -47.12 -48.10
N ARG A 14 6.42 -46.38 -47.12
CA ARG A 14 5.29 -45.48 -47.39
C ARG A 14 5.67 -44.08 -46.93
N ARG A 15 6.13 -43.25 -47.89
CA ARG A 15 6.07 -41.79 -47.75
C ARG A 15 4.58 -41.45 -47.75
N SER A 16 4.00 -41.34 -46.57
CA SER A 16 2.72 -40.66 -46.38
C SER A 16 2.92 -39.22 -46.83
N ALA A 17 2.27 -38.84 -47.93
CA ALA A 17 2.18 -37.45 -48.34
C ALA A 17 1.68 -36.60 -47.17
N PRO A 18 2.20 -35.39 -46.94
CA PRO A 18 1.59 -34.49 -45.98
C PRO A 18 0.17 -34.21 -46.47
N ALA A 19 -0.82 -34.61 -45.68
CA ALA A 19 -2.18 -34.15 -45.84
C ALA A 19 -2.11 -32.62 -45.91
N ALA A 20 -2.46 -32.06 -47.06
CA ALA A 20 -2.66 -30.64 -47.20
C ALA A 20 -3.69 -30.25 -46.15
N MET A 21 -3.23 -29.64 -45.05
CA MET A 21 -4.09 -29.01 -44.07
C MET A 21 -4.93 -28.02 -44.84
N ALA A 22 -6.21 -28.35 -45.01
CA ALA A 22 -7.21 -27.39 -45.47
C ALA A 22 -7.01 -26.15 -44.61
N ALA A 23 -6.59 -25.05 -45.25
CA ALA A 23 -6.45 -23.76 -44.59
C ALA A 23 -7.86 -23.37 -44.15
N ALA A 24 -8.20 -23.70 -42.92
CA ALA A 24 -9.45 -23.29 -42.30
C ALA A 24 -9.56 -21.77 -42.49
N ALA A 25 -10.72 -21.32 -42.96
CA ALA A 25 -10.98 -19.90 -43.16
C ALA A 25 -10.56 -19.12 -41.91
N PRO A 26 -9.91 -17.95 -42.05
CA PRO A 26 -9.41 -17.21 -40.91
C PRO A 26 -10.54 -16.96 -39.91
N PRO A 27 -10.30 -17.15 -38.59
CA PRO A 27 -11.34 -16.99 -37.60
C PRO A 27 -11.92 -15.58 -37.65
N ARG A 28 -13.25 -15.45 -37.63
CA ARG A 28 -13.91 -14.15 -37.56
C ARG A 28 -13.71 -13.56 -36.16
N LEU A 29 -12.73 -12.67 -36.03
CA LEU A 29 -12.40 -12.01 -34.77
C LEU A 29 -13.31 -10.82 -34.54
N THR A 30 -13.84 -10.70 -33.33
CA THR A 30 -14.48 -9.47 -32.87
C THR A 30 -13.44 -8.37 -32.66
N LEU A 31 -13.86 -7.10 -32.64
CA LEU A 31 -12.95 -5.98 -32.36
C LEU A 31 -12.22 -6.15 -31.01
N PRO A 32 -12.88 -6.52 -29.89
CA PRO A 32 -12.19 -6.80 -28.63
C PRO A 32 -11.15 -7.91 -28.75
N GLN A 33 -11.44 -9.00 -29.49
CA GLN A 33 -10.48 -10.09 -29.71
C GLN A 33 -9.25 -9.62 -30.49
N ARG A 34 -9.44 -8.80 -31.53
CA ARG A 34 -8.33 -8.18 -32.28
C ARG A 34 -7.48 -7.28 -31.40
N VAL A 35 -8.10 -6.47 -30.55
CA VAL A 35 -7.38 -5.58 -29.62
C VAL A 35 -6.53 -6.40 -28.64
N VAL A 36 -7.11 -7.46 -28.05
CA VAL A 36 -6.40 -8.34 -27.12
C VAL A 36 -5.26 -9.10 -27.78
N LEU A 37 -5.44 -9.57 -29.02
CA LEU A 37 -4.32 -10.15 -29.79
C LEU A 37 -3.21 -9.13 -30.04
N GLY A 38 -3.56 -7.86 -30.28
CA GLY A 38 -2.58 -6.78 -30.35
C GLY A 38 -1.80 -6.59 -29.06
N PHE A 39 -2.47 -6.65 -27.90
CA PHE A 39 -1.78 -6.60 -26.60
C PHE A 39 -0.87 -7.81 -26.40
N LEU A 40 -1.32 -9.02 -26.76
CA LEU A 40 -0.53 -10.24 -26.68
C LEU A 40 0.69 -10.24 -27.62
N HIS A 41 0.65 -9.46 -28.70
CA HIS A 41 1.81 -9.19 -29.56
C HIS A 41 2.86 -8.30 -28.88
N ALA A 42 2.46 -7.45 -27.95
CA ALA A 42 3.36 -6.57 -27.21
C ALA A 42 3.92 -7.21 -25.94
N GLY A 43 3.29 -8.26 -25.41
CA GLY A 43 3.72 -8.95 -24.19
C GLY A 43 2.66 -9.91 -23.66
N ALA A 44 3.01 -10.70 -22.66
CA ALA A 44 2.03 -11.56 -21.98
C ALA A 44 0.96 -10.71 -21.28
N LEU A 45 -0.25 -11.29 -21.14
CA LEU A 45 -1.26 -10.72 -20.25
C LEU A 45 -1.20 -11.43 -18.90
N PHE A 46 -1.14 -10.66 -17.82
CA PHE A 46 -1.15 -11.18 -16.46
C PHE A 46 -2.54 -11.01 -15.85
N ARG A 47 -3.00 -12.05 -15.16
CA ARG A 47 -4.29 -12.02 -14.46
C ARG A 47 -4.13 -11.26 -13.15
N GLY A 48 -4.77 -10.10 -13.04
CA GLY A 48 -4.82 -9.31 -11.83
C GLY A 48 -5.96 -9.71 -10.90
N PRO A 49 -6.03 -9.08 -9.70
CA PRO A 49 -7.14 -9.27 -8.77
C PRO A 49 -8.48 -8.88 -9.40
N GLY A 50 -9.54 -9.61 -9.04
CA GLY A 50 -10.89 -9.41 -9.61
C GLY A 50 -11.07 -9.98 -11.02
N GLY A 51 -10.15 -10.81 -11.50
CA GLY A 51 -10.29 -11.54 -12.77
C GLY A 51 -10.05 -10.71 -14.03
N SER A 52 -9.58 -9.47 -13.91
CA SER A 52 -9.18 -8.66 -15.08
C SER A 52 -7.75 -9.01 -15.53
N TRP A 53 -7.53 -8.97 -16.82
CA TRP A 53 -6.23 -9.21 -17.45
C TRP A 53 -5.59 -7.89 -17.87
N ARG A 54 -4.26 -7.79 -17.74
CA ARG A 54 -3.51 -6.57 -18.08
C ARG A 54 -2.23 -6.90 -18.84
N SER A 55 -1.85 -6.02 -19.76
CA SER A 55 -0.57 -6.05 -20.45
C SER A 55 0.36 -5.03 -19.80
N ARG A 56 1.62 -5.42 -19.61
CA ARG A 56 2.67 -4.50 -19.14
C ARG A 56 2.94 -3.35 -20.12
N ALA A 57 2.84 -3.62 -21.42
CA ALA A 57 3.02 -2.60 -22.46
C ALA A 57 1.85 -1.60 -22.54
N PHE A 58 0.69 -1.94 -21.97
CA PHE A 58 -0.52 -1.13 -21.97
C PHE A 58 -1.22 -1.20 -20.59
N PRO A 59 -0.59 -0.68 -19.52
CA PRO A 59 -1.02 -0.91 -18.15
C PRO A 59 -2.40 -0.31 -17.81
N GLN A 60 -2.78 0.75 -18.52
CA GLN A 60 -4.09 1.41 -18.41
C GLN A 60 -5.24 0.60 -19.02
N GLU A 61 -4.94 -0.33 -19.93
CA GLU A 61 -5.96 -1.10 -20.64
C GLU A 61 -6.35 -2.34 -19.83
N ARG A 62 -7.66 -2.55 -19.69
CA ARG A 62 -8.21 -3.72 -18.99
C ARG A 62 -8.82 -4.67 -19.98
N VAL A 63 -8.43 -5.94 -19.88
CA VAL A 63 -8.96 -7.01 -20.70
C VAL A 63 -9.90 -7.88 -19.86
N LEU A 64 -11.09 -8.12 -20.41
CA LEU A 64 -12.10 -8.97 -19.78
C LEU A 64 -11.71 -10.46 -19.87
N ASP A 65 -11.95 -11.21 -18.80
CA ASP A 65 -11.67 -12.66 -18.73
C ASP A 65 -12.35 -13.41 -19.88
N GLY A 66 -13.62 -13.10 -20.16
CA GLY A 66 -14.38 -13.73 -21.24
C GLY A 66 -13.72 -13.60 -22.62
N THR A 67 -13.03 -12.50 -22.90
CA THR A 67 -12.31 -12.30 -24.16
C THR A 67 -11.07 -13.18 -24.23
N VAL A 68 -10.30 -13.27 -23.13
CA VAL A 68 -9.12 -14.14 -23.06
C VAL A 68 -9.52 -15.61 -23.17
N ARG A 69 -10.57 -16.02 -22.47
CA ARG A 69 -11.14 -17.38 -22.55
C ARG A 69 -11.69 -17.72 -23.93
N ALA A 70 -12.27 -16.75 -24.64
CA ALA A 70 -12.70 -16.95 -26.01
C ALA A 70 -11.51 -17.17 -26.95
N LEU A 71 -10.42 -16.40 -26.80
CA LEU A 71 -9.19 -16.59 -27.57
C LEU A 71 -8.49 -17.92 -27.24
N GLU A 72 -8.50 -18.34 -25.97
CA GLU A 72 -8.00 -19.65 -25.53
C GLU A 72 -8.78 -20.79 -26.20
N ARG A 73 -10.12 -20.76 -26.16
CA ARG A 73 -10.97 -21.77 -26.82
C ARG A 73 -10.78 -21.83 -28.33
N GLN A 74 -10.45 -20.69 -28.96
CA GLN A 74 -10.13 -20.60 -30.38
C GLN A 74 -8.69 -21.02 -30.70
N GLY A 75 -7.86 -21.37 -29.71
CA GLY A 75 -6.46 -21.75 -29.89
C GLY A 75 -5.52 -20.59 -30.26
N LEU A 76 -5.99 -19.34 -30.12
CA LEU A 76 -5.24 -18.12 -30.50
C LEU A 76 -4.39 -17.59 -29.35
N ALA A 77 -4.76 -17.92 -28.11
CA ALA A 77 -3.97 -17.68 -26.92
C ALA A 77 -3.81 -18.99 -26.14
N GLN A 78 -2.74 -19.09 -25.36
CA GLN A 78 -2.52 -20.19 -24.43
C GLN A 78 -2.42 -19.61 -23.02
N LEU A 79 -3.18 -20.18 -22.09
CA LEU A 79 -2.99 -19.90 -20.68
C LEU A 79 -1.85 -20.74 -20.12
N ARG A 80 -1.00 -20.09 -19.34
CA ARG A 80 0.10 -20.71 -18.63
C ARG A 80 0.07 -20.28 -17.18
N GLU A 81 0.68 -21.09 -16.34
CA GLU A 81 0.97 -20.75 -14.97
C GLU A 81 2.47 -20.49 -14.86
N ILE A 82 2.83 -19.37 -14.26
CA ILE A 82 4.20 -19.08 -13.87
C ILE A 82 4.29 -19.05 -12.35
N VAL A 83 5.43 -19.49 -11.83
CA VAL A 83 5.74 -19.39 -10.42
C VAL A 83 6.61 -18.16 -10.24
N GLY A 84 6.07 -17.15 -9.57
CA GLY A 84 6.81 -15.97 -9.13
C GLY A 84 7.46 -16.21 -7.77
N ARG A 85 7.97 -15.14 -7.18
CA ARG A 85 8.56 -15.11 -5.84
C ARG A 85 7.56 -15.61 -4.79
N HIS A 86 8.12 -16.21 -3.73
CA HIS A 86 7.35 -16.79 -2.62
C HIS A 86 6.34 -17.86 -3.07
N ASP A 87 6.69 -18.63 -4.11
CA ASP A 87 5.85 -19.68 -4.70
C ASP A 87 4.47 -19.19 -5.15
N GLN A 88 4.35 -17.89 -5.43
CA GLN A 88 3.10 -17.31 -5.91
C GLN A 88 2.85 -17.74 -7.34
N ARG A 89 1.82 -18.56 -7.53
CA ARG A 89 1.38 -18.99 -8.84
C ARG A 89 0.52 -17.92 -9.50
N ARG A 90 0.86 -17.58 -10.75
CA ARG A 90 0.17 -16.55 -11.53
C ARG A 90 -0.25 -17.11 -12.87
N CYS A 91 -1.49 -16.82 -13.24
CA CYS A 91 -1.99 -17.14 -14.57
C CYS A 91 -1.59 -16.03 -15.55
N CYS A 92 -1.01 -16.43 -16.66
CA CYS A 92 -0.70 -15.54 -17.77
C CYS A 92 -1.26 -16.09 -19.08
N ALA A 93 -1.57 -15.20 -20.02
CA ALA A 93 -1.96 -15.55 -21.38
C ALA A 93 -0.84 -15.14 -22.34
N VAL A 94 -0.47 -16.05 -23.24
CA VAL A 94 0.52 -15.82 -24.28
C VAL A 94 -0.08 -16.08 -25.66
N ILE A 95 0.35 -15.35 -26.67
CA ILE A 95 -0.10 -15.59 -28.05
C ILE A 95 0.46 -16.90 -28.58
N THR A 96 -0.35 -17.64 -29.33
CA THR A 96 0.10 -18.86 -30.03
C THR A 96 0.55 -18.53 -31.45
N GLY A 97 1.15 -19.50 -32.15
CA GLY A 97 1.43 -19.37 -33.60
C GLY A 97 0.18 -19.05 -34.42
N ALA A 98 -0.95 -19.67 -34.08
CA ALA A 98 -2.24 -19.41 -34.72
C ALA A 98 -2.77 -18.00 -34.39
N GLY A 99 -2.60 -17.55 -33.14
CA GLY A 99 -2.93 -16.17 -32.74
C GLY A 99 -2.15 -15.12 -33.50
N MET A 100 -0.83 -15.32 -33.66
CA MET A 100 0.02 -14.43 -34.46
C MET A 100 -0.43 -14.38 -35.92
N ALA A 101 -0.75 -15.54 -36.51
CA ALA A 101 -1.25 -15.60 -37.88
C ALA A 101 -2.64 -14.94 -38.04
N ALA A 102 -3.48 -14.95 -37.00
CA ALA A 102 -4.81 -14.35 -37.03
C ALA A 102 -4.80 -12.82 -36.85
N TYR A 103 -3.72 -12.23 -36.32
CA TYR A 103 -3.59 -10.79 -36.07
C TYR A 103 -2.99 -9.99 -37.27
N ARG A 104 -2.95 -10.58 -38.47
CA ARG A 104 -2.39 -9.92 -39.68
C ARG A 104 -3.07 -8.58 -39.99
N GLY A 105 -2.27 -7.62 -40.47
CA GLY A 105 -2.67 -6.24 -40.76
C GLY A 105 -2.82 -5.36 -39.51
N GLY A 106 -2.39 -5.85 -38.34
CA GLY A 106 -2.45 -5.13 -37.08
C GLY A 106 -1.25 -4.21 -36.85
N ARG A 107 -1.45 -3.10 -36.12
CA ARG A 107 -0.39 -2.11 -35.83
C ARG A 107 0.85 -2.71 -35.15
N LEU A 108 0.68 -3.80 -34.40
CA LEU A 108 1.75 -4.45 -33.62
C LEU A 108 2.24 -5.76 -34.25
N GLU A 109 1.79 -6.10 -35.46
CA GLU A 109 2.13 -7.37 -36.13
C GLU A 109 3.64 -7.56 -36.31
N ALA A 110 4.36 -6.49 -36.66
CA ALA A 110 5.81 -6.53 -36.85
C ALA A 110 6.59 -6.77 -35.54
N ARG A 111 5.95 -6.64 -34.38
CA ARG A 111 6.59 -6.91 -33.09
C ARG A 111 6.54 -8.40 -32.78
N ARG A 112 7.69 -8.94 -32.42
CA ARG A 112 7.80 -10.26 -31.82
C ARG A 112 7.48 -10.16 -30.32
N PRO A 113 6.55 -10.99 -29.80
CA PRO A 113 6.27 -11.02 -28.37
C PRO A 113 7.55 -11.30 -27.56
N PRO A 114 7.79 -10.58 -26.46
CA PRO A 114 8.89 -10.87 -25.57
C PRO A 114 8.74 -12.26 -24.91
N PRO A 115 9.85 -12.93 -24.54
CA PRO A 115 9.80 -14.20 -23.82
C PRO A 115 9.04 -14.08 -22.49
N LEU A 116 8.18 -15.06 -22.21
CA LEU A 116 7.35 -15.06 -20.98
C LEU A 116 8.18 -14.97 -19.69
N ALA A 117 9.37 -15.59 -19.65
CA ALA A 117 10.24 -15.53 -18.48
C ALA A 117 10.69 -14.09 -18.16
N ILE A 118 10.99 -13.29 -19.18
CA ILE A 118 11.39 -11.89 -19.02
C ILE A 118 10.19 -11.06 -18.57
N GLU A 119 9.04 -11.23 -19.20
CA GLU A 119 7.81 -10.54 -18.80
C GLU A 119 7.42 -10.86 -17.36
N GLY A 120 7.60 -12.12 -16.91
CA GLY A 120 7.34 -12.52 -15.53
C GLY A 120 8.24 -11.79 -14.52
N VAL A 121 9.55 -11.68 -14.82
CA VAL A 121 10.50 -10.94 -13.97
C VAL A 121 10.17 -9.44 -13.95
N LEU A 122 9.83 -8.84 -15.11
CA LEU A 122 9.51 -7.42 -15.19
C LEU A 122 8.20 -7.08 -14.45
N ASP A 123 7.15 -7.88 -14.62
CA ASP A 123 5.91 -7.75 -13.84
C ASP A 123 6.16 -7.82 -12.33
N GLU A 124 7.06 -8.71 -11.91
CA GLU A 124 7.43 -8.85 -10.51
C GLU A 124 8.20 -7.63 -9.96
N VAL A 125 9.17 -7.09 -10.72
CA VAL A 125 9.89 -5.88 -10.33
C VAL A 125 8.93 -4.69 -10.22
N GLU A 126 8.07 -4.48 -11.21
CA GLU A 126 7.10 -3.38 -11.21
C GLU A 126 6.13 -3.47 -10.02
N GLN A 127 5.72 -4.68 -9.63
CA GLN A 127 4.89 -4.87 -8.43
C GLN A 127 5.63 -4.59 -7.13
N LEU A 128 6.91 -4.96 -7.04
CA LEU A 128 7.74 -4.65 -5.88
C LEU A 128 7.96 -3.14 -5.75
N GLU A 129 8.24 -2.44 -6.85
CA GLU A 129 8.33 -0.99 -6.85
C GLU A 129 7.03 -0.34 -6.38
N ALA A 130 5.87 -0.82 -6.85
CA ALA A 130 4.58 -0.34 -6.40
C ALA A 130 4.33 -0.61 -4.91
N GLU A 131 4.74 -1.79 -4.41
CA GLU A 131 4.65 -2.14 -2.98
C GLU A 131 5.52 -1.22 -2.12
N PHE A 132 6.78 -1.00 -2.53
CA PHE A 132 7.70 -0.10 -1.83
C PHE A 132 7.19 1.33 -1.83
N GLY A 133 6.74 1.85 -2.97
CA GLY A 133 6.15 3.20 -3.03
C GLY A 133 4.90 3.36 -2.16
N ALA A 134 4.04 2.32 -2.09
CA ALA A 134 2.89 2.32 -1.20
C ALA A 134 3.28 2.28 0.29
N ARG A 135 4.36 1.57 0.63
CA ARG A 135 4.91 1.48 1.98
C ARG A 135 5.57 2.79 2.40
N GLU A 136 6.38 3.40 1.55
CA GLU A 136 6.97 4.73 1.76
C GLU A 136 5.88 5.76 2.02
N SER A 137 4.89 5.84 1.13
CA SER A 137 3.75 6.75 1.30
C SER A 137 2.98 6.53 2.62
N ARG A 138 2.92 5.29 3.12
CA ARG A 138 2.30 4.98 4.41
C ARG A 138 3.17 5.47 5.57
N ILE A 139 4.49 5.28 5.49
CA ILE A 139 5.45 5.74 6.50
C ILE A 139 5.41 7.27 6.56
N ASP A 140 5.46 7.96 5.43
CA ASP A 140 5.41 9.43 5.38
C ASP A 140 4.15 9.99 6.05
N ARG A 141 2.99 9.38 5.77
CA ARG A 141 1.73 9.76 6.45
C ARG A 141 1.79 9.51 7.96
N ALA A 142 2.39 8.40 8.39
CA ALA A 142 2.52 8.09 9.81
C ALA A 142 3.47 9.05 10.52
N LEU A 143 4.59 9.42 9.88
CA LEU A 143 5.54 10.41 10.40
C LEU A 143 4.89 11.78 10.52
N ALA A 144 4.18 12.24 9.49
CA ALA A 144 3.47 13.53 9.53
C ALA A 144 2.40 13.57 10.64
N ALA A 145 1.71 12.45 10.89
CA ALA A 145 0.76 12.34 12.00
C ALA A 145 1.45 12.43 13.36
N LEU A 146 2.56 11.71 13.55
CA LEU A 146 3.36 11.78 14.78
C LEU A 146 3.91 13.19 15.03
N GLU A 147 4.40 13.88 14.01
CA GLU A 147 4.88 15.26 14.13
C GLU A 147 3.76 16.24 14.52
N ALA A 148 2.52 16.01 14.06
CA ALA A 148 1.36 16.79 14.48
C ALA A 148 1.04 16.53 15.96
N GLU A 149 1.02 15.27 16.39
CA GLU A 149 0.77 14.87 17.77
C GLU A 149 1.84 15.41 18.74
N MET A 150 3.11 15.39 18.33
CA MET A 150 4.22 15.98 19.09
C MET A 150 4.01 17.49 19.29
N ARG A 151 3.62 18.22 18.25
CA ARG A 151 3.33 19.66 18.33
C ARG A 151 2.13 19.95 19.24
N GLU A 152 1.08 19.16 19.15
CA GLU A 152 -0.09 19.30 20.02
C GLU A 152 0.25 19.04 21.48
N THR A 153 1.04 17.99 21.75
CA THR A 153 1.51 17.66 23.10
C THR A 153 2.38 18.77 23.68
N ALA A 154 3.31 19.31 22.92
CA ALA A 154 4.13 20.45 23.34
C ALA A 154 3.27 21.69 23.66
N ALA A 155 2.26 21.98 22.84
CA ALA A 155 1.33 23.07 23.08
C ALA A 155 0.45 22.84 24.33
N ALA A 156 0.08 21.59 24.63
CA ALA A 156 -0.63 21.24 25.86
C ALA A 156 0.27 21.41 27.10
N GLN A 157 1.54 20.98 27.02
CA GLN A 157 2.52 21.16 28.10
C GLN A 157 2.73 22.64 28.42
N ALA A 158 2.94 23.48 27.41
CA ALA A 158 3.09 24.93 27.60
C ALA A 158 1.87 25.56 28.30
N ARG A 159 0.65 25.10 27.99
CA ARG A 159 -0.58 25.55 28.64
C ARG A 159 -0.65 25.13 30.11
N VAL A 160 -0.24 23.91 30.44
CA VAL A 160 -0.17 23.42 31.82
C VAL A 160 0.85 24.23 32.63
N GLU A 161 2.05 24.46 32.09
CA GLU A 161 3.09 25.27 32.73
C GLU A 161 2.63 26.69 33.01
N ALA A 162 1.98 27.35 32.03
CA ALA A 162 1.44 28.70 32.22
C ALA A 162 0.38 28.75 33.33
N ARG A 163 -0.44 27.70 33.44
CA ARG A 163 -1.46 27.59 34.48
C ARG A 163 -0.84 27.36 35.86
N LEU A 164 0.21 26.54 35.96
CA LEU A 164 0.96 26.32 37.19
C LEU A 164 1.57 27.63 37.71
N ARG A 165 2.26 28.40 36.86
CA ARG A 165 2.80 29.73 37.24
C ARG A 165 1.72 30.67 37.78
N THR A 166 0.54 30.63 37.18
CA THR A 166 -0.61 31.44 37.64
C THR A 166 -1.08 31.01 39.03
N ILE A 167 -1.14 29.70 39.28
CA ILE A 167 -1.53 29.14 40.58
C ILE A 167 -0.48 29.49 41.64
N GLU A 168 0.81 29.32 41.35
CA GLU A 168 1.92 29.69 42.25
C GLU A 168 1.87 31.16 42.63
N THR A 169 1.66 32.06 41.65
CA THR A 169 1.51 33.50 41.90
C THR A 169 0.32 33.80 42.84
N LYS A 170 -0.81 33.15 42.60
CA LYS A 170 -2.00 33.29 43.47
C LYS A 170 -1.76 32.75 44.87
N ALA A 171 -1.09 31.61 44.99
CA ALA A 171 -0.75 31.01 46.29
C ALA A 171 0.18 31.92 47.11
N ALA A 172 1.23 32.48 46.48
CA ALA A 172 2.13 33.42 47.11
C ALA A 172 1.39 34.69 47.60
N ARG A 173 0.48 35.22 46.78
CA ARG A 173 -0.38 36.34 47.17
C ARG A 173 -1.25 36.01 48.39
N LEU A 174 -1.94 34.87 48.38
CA LEU A 174 -2.81 34.45 49.48
C LEU A 174 -2.01 34.22 50.77
N ASP A 175 -0.80 33.68 50.67
CA ASP A 175 0.06 33.52 51.85
C ASP A 175 0.50 34.87 52.41
N HIS A 176 0.84 35.83 51.55
CA HIS A 176 1.12 37.21 51.98
C HIS A 176 -0.09 37.88 52.65
N GLU A 177 -1.29 37.75 52.08
CA GLU A 177 -2.53 38.24 52.69
C GLU A 177 -2.77 37.58 54.07
N ARG A 178 -2.50 36.29 54.21
CA ARG A 178 -2.59 35.56 55.48
C ARG A 178 -1.60 36.09 56.52
N GLN A 179 -0.36 36.34 56.12
CA GLN A 179 0.67 36.90 57.01
C GLN A 179 0.30 38.31 57.48
N THR A 180 -0.19 39.17 56.58
CA THR A 180 -0.66 40.53 56.91
C THR A 180 -1.83 40.50 57.90
N LEU A 181 -2.79 39.59 57.69
CA LEU A 181 -3.90 39.40 58.65
C LEU A 181 -3.42 38.90 60.02
N ALA A 182 -2.42 38.00 60.04
CA ALA A 182 -1.84 37.52 61.29
C ALA A 182 -1.13 38.64 62.07
N ALA A 183 -0.37 39.49 61.38
CA ALA A 183 0.28 40.66 61.96
C ALA A 183 -0.76 41.65 62.52
N GLY A 184 -1.78 42.01 61.73
CA GLY A 184 -2.85 42.92 62.19
C GLY A 184 -3.63 42.40 63.41
N ARG A 185 -3.81 41.07 63.53
CA ARG A 185 -4.39 40.45 64.74
C ARG A 185 -3.48 40.56 65.95
N ALA A 186 -2.16 40.47 65.77
CA ALA A 186 -1.19 40.66 66.85
C ALA A 186 -1.20 42.12 67.33
N ASP A 187 -1.18 43.08 66.41
CA ASP A 187 -1.25 44.51 66.71
C ASP A 187 -2.53 44.87 67.46
N LEU A 188 -3.69 44.37 67.00
CA LEU A 188 -4.97 44.59 67.68
C LEU A 188 -4.95 44.08 69.12
N ARG A 189 -4.36 42.90 69.37
CA ARG A 189 -4.22 42.34 70.73
C ARG A 189 -3.32 43.22 71.60
N ALA A 190 -2.23 43.74 71.04
CA ALA A 190 -1.35 44.65 71.76
C ALA A 190 -2.07 45.95 72.15
N VAL A 191 -2.79 46.57 71.21
CA VAL A 191 -3.61 47.76 71.46
C VAL A 191 -4.68 47.49 72.52
N ALA A 192 -5.39 46.36 72.42
CA ALA A 192 -6.39 45.98 73.41
C ALA A 192 -5.79 45.80 74.81
N THR A 193 -4.61 45.18 74.91
CA THR A 193 -3.89 45.01 76.18
C THR A 193 -3.52 46.36 76.79
N GLN A 194 -2.92 47.25 75.99
CA GLN A 194 -2.55 48.60 76.43
C GLN A 194 -3.77 49.44 76.85
N ALA A 195 -4.89 49.31 76.15
CA ALA A 195 -6.13 49.97 76.50
C ALA A 195 -6.68 49.48 77.86
N CYS A 196 -6.66 48.17 78.11
CA CYS A 196 -7.05 47.58 79.39
C CYS A 196 -6.15 48.07 80.54
N GLU A 197 -4.83 48.12 80.33
CA GLU A 197 -3.87 48.65 81.31
C GLU A 197 -4.16 50.13 81.66
N ARG A 198 -4.43 50.96 80.64
CA ARG A 198 -4.81 52.36 80.84
C ARG A 198 -6.13 52.49 81.61
N LEU A 199 -7.16 51.74 81.24
CA LEU A 199 -8.43 51.77 81.95
C LEU A 199 -8.28 51.32 83.41
N GLY A 200 -7.49 50.28 83.66
CA GLY A 200 -7.19 49.81 85.02
C GLY A 200 -6.49 50.86 85.88
N THR A 201 -5.53 51.60 85.30
CA THR A 201 -4.84 52.68 86.03
C THR A 201 -5.75 53.86 86.33
N GLU A 202 -6.63 54.27 85.41
CA GLU A 202 -7.61 55.33 85.65
C GLU A 202 -8.65 54.95 86.71
N LEU A 203 -9.21 53.74 86.64
CA LEU A 203 -10.15 53.25 87.65
C LEU A 203 -9.52 53.17 89.05
N GLY A 204 -8.25 52.75 89.14
CA GLY A 204 -7.50 52.73 90.40
C GLY A 204 -7.12 54.11 90.95
N ARG A 205 -7.18 55.18 90.14
CA ARG A 205 -7.06 56.57 90.61
C ARG A 205 -8.38 57.12 91.11
N ALA A 206 -9.49 56.82 90.44
CA ALA A 206 -10.82 57.32 90.79
C ALA A 206 -11.43 56.69 92.07
N GLY A 207 -10.95 55.51 92.48
CA GLY A 207 -11.40 54.80 93.68
C GLY A 207 -10.61 55.11 94.97
N ARG A 208 -9.66 56.05 94.93
CA ARG A 208 -8.92 56.57 96.10
C ARG A 208 -9.34 58.00 96.37
#